data_AF-G1XDN9-F1
#
_entry.id   AF-G1XDN9-F1
#
_cell.length_a   1.000
_cell.length_b   1.000
_cell.length_c   1.000
_cell.angle_alpha   90.00
_cell.angle_beta   90.00
_cell.angle_gamma   90.00
#
_symmetry.space_group_name_H-M   'P 1'
#
loop_
_entity.id
_entity.type
_entity.pdbx_description
1 polymer ?
#
loop_
_entity_poly.entity_id
_entity_poly.type
_entity_poly.pdbx_seq_one_letter_code
_entity_poly.pdbx_strand_id
1 'polypeptide(L)'
;MKGHTHAFDLRFMEQILDIAGAAGHVDHICAKKLTEPVFQAFKNVYDVSIGIIEGRLGVREAYDLNLTKRVELLINVGWEKGREFDISEPVYRAVMRLLCTTNSSDIDGADLIYDTFFEVLGEDSRRFLVQGLNSDGSLERPAAQATYIPAVCSATIGATKNCTKSEQKKALAAVFRYLARTLHVDVEQVQKKLPPGVTVIERDIRRTIMDIVHSDGFPGNPDILDNVDLPNDEVANMAVGYEWIIV
;
A
#
# COMPACT_ATOMS: atom_id res chain seq x y z
N MET A 1 9.06 18.29 -11.22
CA MET A 1 9.37 18.98 -9.94
C MET A 1 10.84 19.30 -9.71
N LYS A 2 11.82 18.71 -10.44
CA LYS A 2 13.24 19.14 -10.35
C LYS A 2 13.36 20.65 -10.60
N GLY A 3 14.04 21.36 -9.70
CA GLY A 3 14.19 22.82 -9.76
C GLY A 3 12.97 23.64 -9.33
N HIS A 4 11.91 23.00 -8.82
CA HIS A 4 10.67 23.65 -8.41
C HIS A 4 10.31 23.37 -6.93
N THR A 5 11.31 23.38 -6.04
CA THR A 5 11.15 23.09 -4.60
C THR A 5 10.06 23.94 -3.95
N HIS A 6 10.05 25.25 -4.20
CA HIS A 6 9.03 26.15 -3.64
C HIS A 6 7.59 25.75 -4.02
N ALA A 7 7.37 25.31 -5.26
CA ALA A 7 6.06 24.83 -5.69
C ALA A 7 5.69 23.51 -5.01
N PHE A 8 6.66 22.65 -4.74
CA PHE A 8 6.45 21.43 -3.96
C PHE A 8 6.06 21.74 -2.51
N ASP A 9 6.75 22.70 -1.87
CA ASP A 9 6.45 23.13 -0.49
C ASP A 9 5.02 23.65 -0.37
N LEU A 10 4.57 24.47 -1.32
CA LEU A 10 3.19 24.97 -1.37
C LEU A 10 2.17 23.84 -1.47
N ARG A 11 2.40 22.86 -2.36
CA ARG A 11 1.52 21.69 -2.51
C ARG A 11 1.52 20.80 -1.27
N PHE A 12 2.66 20.66 -0.60
CA PHE A 12 2.75 19.93 0.65
C PHE A 12 1.94 20.62 1.75
N MET A 13 2.06 21.94 1.91
CA MET A 13 1.28 22.69 2.89
C MET A 13 -0.23 22.60 2.62
N GLU A 14 -0.65 22.73 1.36
CA GLU A 14 -2.04 22.51 0.92
C GLU A 14 -2.54 21.13 1.35
N GLN A 15 -1.75 20.08 1.09
CA GLN A 15 -2.11 18.71 1.46
C GLN A 15 -2.28 18.53 2.98
N ILE A 16 -1.42 19.14 3.80
CA ILE A 16 -1.54 19.10 5.27
C ILE A 16 -2.83 19.79 5.72
N LEU A 17 -3.17 20.93 5.13
CA LEU A 17 -4.41 21.66 5.42
C LEU A 17 -5.65 20.84 5.03
N ASP A 18 -5.63 20.18 3.89
CA ASP A 18 -6.72 19.29 3.45
C ASP A 18 -6.97 18.16 4.44
N ILE A 19 -5.90 17.53 4.95
CA ILE A 19 -6.00 16.46 5.96
C ILE A 19 -6.56 17.00 7.26
N ALA A 20 -6.08 18.17 7.71
CA ALA A 20 -6.61 18.83 8.90
C ALA A 20 -8.11 19.13 8.75
N GLY A 21 -8.53 19.55 7.55
CA GLY A 21 -9.91 19.87 7.20
C GLY A 21 -10.81 18.67 6.89
N ALA A 22 -10.27 17.47 6.67
CA ALA A 22 -11.01 16.30 6.17
C ALA A 22 -12.19 15.84 7.05
N ALA A 23 -12.24 16.28 8.32
CA ALA A 23 -13.36 16.03 9.24
C ALA A 23 -14.03 17.31 9.77
N GLY A 24 -13.75 18.48 9.19
CA GLY A 24 -14.33 19.76 9.63
C GLY A 24 -15.86 19.82 9.49
N HIS A 25 -16.44 18.98 8.62
CA HIS A 25 -17.90 18.82 8.49
C HIS A 25 -18.52 17.95 9.60
N VAL A 26 -17.72 17.17 10.33
CA VAL A 26 -18.15 16.29 11.42
C VAL A 26 -17.95 16.94 12.78
N ASP A 27 -16.83 17.67 12.95
CA ASP A 27 -16.49 18.34 14.18
C ASP A 27 -15.79 19.68 13.89
N HIS A 28 -16.41 20.78 14.33
CA HIS A 28 -15.90 22.14 14.13
C HIS A 28 -14.78 22.52 15.11
N ILE A 29 -14.51 21.68 16.11
CA ILE A 29 -13.65 22.02 17.25
C ILE A 29 -12.23 21.43 17.11
N CYS A 30 -11.99 20.47 16.19
CA CYS A 30 -10.67 19.85 16.04
C CYS A 30 -10.35 19.32 14.64
N ALA A 31 -9.07 19.42 14.25
CA ALA A 31 -8.46 18.65 13.16
C ALA A 31 -8.27 17.17 13.56
N LYS A 32 -9.36 16.44 13.85
CA LYS A 32 -9.34 15.04 14.35
C LYS A 32 -8.51 14.07 13.50
N LYS A 33 -8.26 14.41 12.24
CA LYS A 33 -7.53 13.59 11.28
C LYS A 33 -6.03 13.89 11.23
N LEU A 34 -5.60 15.10 11.59
CA LEU A 34 -4.18 15.46 11.65
C LEU A 34 -3.63 15.18 13.06
N THR A 35 -3.46 13.89 13.37
CA THR A 35 -2.77 13.45 14.59
C THR A 35 -1.26 13.46 14.38
N GLU A 36 -0.48 13.46 15.47
CA GLU A 36 0.99 13.42 15.40
C GLU A 36 1.53 12.27 14.52
N PRO A 37 1.05 11.01 14.65
CA PRO A 37 1.51 9.92 13.78
C PRO A 37 1.20 10.17 12.29
N VAL A 38 0.04 10.78 11.99
CA VAL A 38 -0.32 11.14 10.61
C VAL A 38 0.61 12.22 10.10
N PHE A 39 0.84 13.28 10.87
CA PHE A 39 1.76 14.36 10.48
C PHE A 39 3.17 13.83 10.21
N GLN A 40 3.71 12.98 11.10
CA GLN A 40 5.04 12.38 10.91
C GLN A 40 5.13 11.54 9.63
N ALA A 41 4.07 10.81 9.28
CA ALA A 41 4.01 10.08 8.01
C ALA A 41 4.11 11.01 6.79
N PHE A 42 3.38 12.12 6.78
CA PHE A 42 3.45 13.10 5.70
C PHE A 42 4.79 13.83 5.66
N LYS A 43 5.34 14.19 6.82
CA LYS A 43 6.67 14.78 6.92
C LYS A 43 7.74 13.84 6.36
N ASN A 44 7.65 12.54 6.63
CA ASN A 44 8.57 11.55 6.06
C ASN A 44 8.51 11.54 4.53
N VAL A 45 7.31 11.56 3.95
CA VAL A 45 7.11 11.65 2.49
C VAL A 45 7.68 12.95 1.93
N TYR A 46 7.50 14.07 2.62
CA TYR A 46 8.10 15.36 2.23
C TYR A 46 9.63 15.27 2.20
N ASP A 47 10.26 14.81 3.28
CA ASP A 47 11.72 14.74 3.40
C ASP A 47 12.34 13.89 2.29
N VAL A 48 11.74 12.73 1.98
CA VAL A 48 12.23 11.86 0.89
C VAL A 48 11.99 12.47 -0.49
N SER A 49 10.86 13.15 -0.69
CA SER A 49 10.51 13.79 -1.96
C SER A 49 11.45 14.95 -2.29
N ILE A 50 11.82 15.76 -1.29
CA ILE A 50 12.83 16.81 -1.43
C ILE A 50 14.17 16.20 -1.85
N GLY A 51 14.58 15.09 -1.24
CA GLY A 51 15.79 14.35 -1.63
C GLY A 51 15.79 13.93 -3.10
N ILE A 52 14.65 13.47 -3.64
CA ILE A 52 14.50 13.15 -5.08
C ILE A 52 14.57 14.42 -5.94
N ILE A 53 13.85 15.49 -5.55
CA ILE A 53 13.76 16.75 -6.30
C ILE A 53 15.15 17.40 -6.46
N GLU A 54 15.95 17.33 -5.40
CA GLU A 54 17.33 17.86 -5.34
C GLU A 54 18.35 16.91 -5.98
N GLY A 55 17.94 15.71 -6.40
CA GLY A 55 18.83 14.70 -7.00
C GLY A 55 19.77 14.00 -6.02
N ARG A 56 19.49 14.09 -4.71
CA ARG A 56 20.24 13.40 -3.65
C ARG A 56 19.83 11.94 -3.46
N LEU A 57 18.59 11.59 -3.82
CA LEU A 57 18.04 10.24 -3.69
C LEU A 57 17.47 9.73 -5.02
N GLY A 58 17.64 8.44 -5.28
CA GLY A 58 16.87 7.74 -6.31
C GLY A 58 15.43 7.48 -5.86
N VAL A 59 14.50 7.24 -6.80
CA VAL A 59 13.09 6.95 -6.47
C VAL A 59 12.95 5.70 -5.59
N ARG A 60 13.67 4.62 -5.93
CA ARG A 60 13.65 3.37 -5.16
C ARG A 60 14.21 3.56 -3.76
N GLU A 61 15.36 4.22 -3.66
CA GLU A 61 16.02 4.53 -2.39
C GLU A 61 15.13 5.40 -1.48
N ALA A 62 14.50 6.44 -2.05
CA ALA A 62 13.57 7.30 -1.33
C ALA A 62 12.32 6.53 -0.84
N TYR A 63 11.81 5.59 -1.64
CA TYR A 63 10.71 4.72 -1.21
C TYR A 63 11.13 3.81 -0.06
N ASP A 64 12.30 3.18 -0.17
CA ASP A 64 12.85 2.28 0.85
C ASP A 64 13.14 3.04 2.16
N LEU A 65 13.64 4.27 2.08
CA LEU A 65 13.80 5.15 3.24
C LEU A 65 12.45 5.47 3.91
N ASN A 66 11.39 5.69 3.14
CA ASN A 66 10.05 5.92 3.69
C ASN A 66 9.51 4.68 4.43
N LEU A 67 9.80 3.47 3.91
CA LEU A 67 9.46 2.21 4.59
C LEU A 67 10.22 2.08 5.91
N THR A 68 11.53 2.34 5.92
CA THR A 68 12.36 2.28 7.13
C THR A 68 11.88 3.25 8.18
N LYS A 69 11.63 4.51 7.81
CA LYS A 69 11.09 5.52 8.73
C LYS A 69 9.74 5.13 9.33
N ARG A 70 8.88 4.42 8.59
CA ARG A 70 7.62 3.90 9.15
C ARG A 70 7.87 2.87 10.26
N VAL A 71 8.80 1.94 10.05
CA VAL A 71 9.15 0.96 11.09
C VAL A 71 9.81 1.63 12.28
N GLU A 72 10.69 2.62 12.07
CA GLU A 72 11.29 3.40 13.15
C GLU A 72 10.25 4.09 14.03
N LEU A 73 9.20 4.67 13.44
CA LEU A 73 8.08 5.23 14.21
C LEU A 73 7.38 4.18 15.08
N LEU A 74 7.20 2.95 14.57
CA LEU A 74 6.61 1.84 15.33
C LEU A 74 7.54 1.37 16.47
N ILE A 75 8.84 1.27 16.22
CA ILE A 75 9.84 0.93 17.25
C ILE A 75 9.83 1.99 18.35
N ASN A 76 9.74 3.28 17.99
CA ASN A 76 9.71 4.38 18.95
C ASN A 76 8.49 4.37 19.88
N VAL A 77 7.37 3.77 19.44
CA VAL A 77 6.19 3.55 20.29
C VAL A 77 6.19 2.19 20.99
N GLY A 78 7.26 1.40 20.86
CA GLY A 78 7.49 0.14 21.60
C GLY A 78 7.29 -1.15 20.80
N TRP A 79 7.17 -1.09 19.46
CA TRP A 79 7.02 -2.29 18.63
C TRP A 79 8.38 -2.96 18.36
N GLU A 80 8.79 -3.84 19.28
CA GLU A 80 10.13 -4.46 19.29
C GLU A 80 10.41 -5.37 18.07
N LYS A 81 9.39 -6.03 17.49
CA LYS A 81 9.54 -6.89 16.29
C LYS A 81 10.17 -6.14 15.11
N GLY A 82 9.96 -4.82 15.02
CA GLY A 82 10.52 -3.99 13.95
C GLY A 82 12.06 -3.91 13.97
N ARG A 83 12.73 -4.20 15.08
CA ARG A 83 14.20 -4.12 15.19
C ARG A 83 14.92 -5.15 14.33
N GLU A 84 14.25 -6.24 13.98
CA GLU A 84 14.80 -7.31 13.13
C GLU A 84 14.68 -7.00 11.64
N PHE A 85 13.99 -5.93 11.27
CA PHE A 85 13.65 -5.64 9.89
C PHE A 85 14.85 -5.03 9.17
N ASP A 86 15.31 -5.73 8.15
CA ASP A 86 16.28 -5.24 7.18
C ASP A 86 15.58 -4.94 5.85
N ILE A 87 15.74 -3.71 5.36
CA ILE A 87 15.14 -3.27 4.09
C ILE A 87 15.70 -4.02 2.87
N SER A 88 16.90 -4.60 2.98
CA SER A 88 17.51 -5.42 1.93
C SER A 88 16.90 -6.82 1.84
N GLU A 89 16.26 -7.30 2.90
CA GLU A 89 15.58 -8.58 2.94
C GLU A 89 14.18 -8.48 2.28
N PRO A 90 13.92 -9.16 1.15
CA PRO A 90 12.67 -8.97 0.39
C PRO A 90 11.41 -9.26 1.20
N VAL A 91 11.48 -10.21 2.13
CA VAL A 91 10.37 -10.58 3.01
C VAL A 91 10.04 -9.43 3.95
N TYR A 92 11.03 -8.88 4.66
CA TYR A 92 10.81 -7.75 5.56
C TYR A 92 10.39 -6.51 4.80
N ARG A 93 11.03 -6.21 3.66
CA ARG A 93 10.59 -5.11 2.79
C ARG A 93 9.12 -5.23 2.39
N ALA A 94 8.63 -6.42 2.08
CA ALA A 94 7.21 -6.63 1.78
C ALA A 94 6.31 -6.34 2.99
N VAL A 95 6.69 -6.80 4.19
CA VAL A 95 5.95 -6.49 5.42
C VAL A 95 5.96 -4.99 5.73
N MET A 96 7.08 -4.30 5.52
CA MET A 96 7.16 -2.84 5.67
C MET A 96 6.20 -2.12 4.71
N ARG A 97 6.08 -2.60 3.47
CA ARG A 97 5.09 -2.08 2.51
C ARG A 97 3.66 -2.33 2.98
N LEU A 98 3.37 -3.48 3.59
CA LEU A 98 2.06 -3.76 4.17
C LEU A 98 1.76 -2.84 5.36
N LEU A 99 2.71 -2.61 6.26
CA LEU A 99 2.58 -1.67 7.39
C LEU A 99 2.27 -0.24 6.91
N CYS A 100 2.95 0.22 5.86
CA CYS A 100 2.64 1.50 5.22
C CYS A 100 1.25 1.49 4.56
N THR A 101 0.91 0.41 3.84
CA THR A 101 -0.36 0.25 3.12
C THR A 101 -1.56 0.29 4.05
N THR A 102 -1.47 -0.35 5.22
CA THR A 102 -2.54 -0.34 6.22
C THR A 102 -2.50 0.88 7.12
N ASN A 103 -1.51 1.77 6.93
CA ASN A 103 -1.23 2.93 7.78
C ASN A 103 -1.15 2.56 9.27
N SER A 104 -0.49 1.44 9.59
CA SER A 104 -0.30 1.06 11.00
C SER A 104 0.56 2.10 11.72
N SER A 105 0.11 2.52 12.91
CA SER A 105 0.77 3.53 13.74
C SER A 105 0.86 3.14 15.22
N ASP A 106 0.39 1.95 15.57
CA ASP A 106 0.41 1.42 16.93
C ASP A 106 0.82 -0.06 16.94
N ILE A 107 1.13 -0.57 18.13
CA ILE A 107 1.60 -1.94 18.35
C ILE A 107 0.54 -2.95 17.89
N ASP A 108 -0.73 -2.72 18.24
CA ASP A 108 -1.83 -3.64 17.95
C ASP A 108 -2.05 -3.84 16.45
N GLY A 109 -2.01 -2.75 15.68
CA GLY A 109 -2.11 -2.78 14.23
C GLY A 109 -0.90 -3.43 13.61
N ALA A 110 0.31 -3.11 14.08
CA ALA A 110 1.55 -3.66 13.54
C ALA A 110 1.65 -5.18 13.77
N ASP A 111 1.26 -5.65 14.97
CA ASP A 111 1.16 -7.08 15.29
C ASP A 111 0.10 -7.77 14.45
N LEU A 112 -1.06 -7.15 14.24
CA LEU A 112 -2.09 -7.71 13.35
C LEU A 112 -1.53 -7.97 11.95
N ILE A 113 -0.79 -7.02 11.36
CA ILE A 113 -0.18 -7.19 10.03
C ILE A 113 0.89 -8.28 10.06
N TYR A 114 1.82 -8.21 11.02
CA TYR A 114 2.93 -9.13 11.15
C TYR A 114 2.45 -10.57 11.32
N ASP A 115 1.58 -10.80 12.29
CA ASP A 115 1.09 -12.14 12.63
C ASP A 115 0.23 -12.69 11.50
N THR A 116 -0.57 -11.86 10.82
CA THR A 116 -1.31 -12.28 9.61
C THR A 116 -0.35 -12.78 8.53
N PHE A 117 0.73 -12.05 8.29
CA PHE A 117 1.69 -12.37 7.25
C PHE A 117 2.53 -13.62 7.57
N PHE A 118 3.01 -13.75 8.81
CA PHE A 118 3.92 -14.83 9.19
C PHE A 118 3.21 -16.11 9.66
N GLU A 119 2.09 -15.98 10.37
CA GLU A 119 1.42 -17.11 11.02
C GLU A 119 0.20 -17.64 10.25
N VAL A 120 -0.50 -16.78 9.50
CA VAL A 120 -1.78 -17.15 8.86
C VAL A 120 -1.64 -17.36 7.36
N LEU A 121 -0.85 -16.55 6.66
CA LEU A 121 -0.64 -16.76 5.23
C LEU A 121 0.16 -18.04 4.95
N GLY A 122 -0.40 -18.89 4.09
CA GLY A 122 0.33 -20.03 3.52
C GLY A 122 1.57 -19.60 2.74
N GLU A 123 2.54 -20.51 2.63
CA GLU A 123 3.85 -20.24 2.04
C GLU A 123 3.76 -19.69 0.61
N ASP A 124 2.94 -20.30 -0.25
CA ASP A 124 2.77 -19.86 -1.63
C ASP A 124 2.20 -18.45 -1.73
N SER A 125 1.15 -18.15 -0.94
CA SER A 125 0.54 -16.80 -0.92
C SER A 125 1.54 -15.76 -0.45
N ARG A 126 2.35 -16.08 0.57
CA ARG A 126 3.40 -15.22 1.09
C ARG A 126 4.48 -14.98 0.04
N ARG A 127 4.94 -16.03 -0.66
CA ARG A 127 5.92 -15.92 -1.74
C ARG A 127 5.43 -15.02 -2.87
N PHE A 128 4.19 -15.22 -3.34
CA PHE A 128 3.62 -14.38 -4.39
C PHE A 128 3.43 -12.93 -3.95
N LEU A 129 3.01 -12.71 -2.71
CA LEU A 129 2.87 -11.38 -2.14
C LEU A 129 4.22 -10.66 -2.04
N VAL A 130 5.27 -11.33 -1.56
CA VAL A 130 6.64 -10.81 -1.53
C VAL A 130 7.13 -10.47 -2.94
N GLN A 131 6.90 -11.36 -3.90
CA GLN A 131 7.29 -11.14 -5.29
C GLN A 131 6.60 -9.91 -5.90
N GLY A 132 5.28 -9.79 -5.70
CA GLY A 132 4.48 -8.68 -6.22
C GLY A 132 4.83 -7.35 -5.57
N LEU A 133 4.89 -7.32 -4.23
CA LEU A 133 5.24 -6.12 -3.47
C LEU A 133 6.68 -5.67 -3.67
N ASN A 134 7.58 -6.48 -4.22
CA ASN A 134 8.96 -6.04 -4.49
C ASN A 134 9.22 -5.69 -5.96
N SER A 135 8.21 -5.79 -6.83
CA SER A 135 8.33 -5.42 -8.24
C SER A 135 8.24 -3.91 -8.45
N ASP A 136 9.19 -3.33 -9.17
CA ASP A 136 9.21 -1.91 -9.54
C ASP A 136 8.67 -1.62 -10.94
N GLY A 137 8.51 -2.66 -11.76
CA GLY A 137 8.09 -2.56 -13.15
C GLY A 137 9.24 -2.28 -14.11
N SER A 138 9.36 -3.12 -15.14
CA SER A 138 10.24 -2.93 -16.28
C SER A 138 9.55 -3.40 -17.56
N LEU A 139 10.20 -3.23 -18.72
CA LEU A 139 9.69 -3.72 -20.01
C LEU A 139 9.59 -5.25 -20.04
N GLU A 140 10.56 -5.92 -19.44
CA GLU A 140 10.66 -7.38 -19.38
C GLU A 140 9.75 -7.95 -18.29
N ARG A 141 9.51 -7.16 -17.23
CA ARG A 141 8.72 -7.57 -16.08
C ARG A 141 7.86 -6.42 -15.58
N PRO A 142 6.69 -6.17 -16.21
CA PRO A 142 5.77 -5.16 -15.72
C PRO A 142 5.31 -5.46 -14.29
N ALA A 143 5.08 -4.42 -13.51
CA ALA A 143 4.51 -4.51 -12.16
C ALA A 143 3.01 -4.23 -12.19
N ALA A 144 2.28 -4.77 -11.22
CA ALA A 144 0.88 -4.41 -10.99
C ALA A 144 0.75 -3.51 -9.75
N GLN A 145 -0.05 -2.46 -9.88
CA GLN A 145 -0.48 -1.60 -8.78
C GLN A 145 -1.94 -1.93 -8.43
N ALA A 146 -2.15 -2.43 -7.22
CA ALA A 146 -3.49 -2.64 -6.67
C ALA A 146 -4.05 -1.31 -6.11
N THR A 147 -4.67 -0.49 -6.95
CA THR A 147 -5.23 0.79 -6.52
C THR A 147 -6.37 0.58 -5.53
N TYR A 148 -6.45 1.42 -4.48
CA TYR A 148 -7.36 1.32 -3.33
C TYR A 148 -7.06 0.20 -2.31
N ILE A 149 -5.94 -0.53 -2.41
CA ILE A 149 -5.56 -1.49 -1.36
C ILE A 149 -5.50 -0.90 0.06
N PRO A 150 -5.04 0.35 0.31
CA PRO A 150 -5.10 0.93 1.65
C PRO A 150 -6.54 1.02 2.19
N ALA A 151 -7.48 1.41 1.33
CA ALA A 151 -8.89 1.57 1.72
C ALA A 151 -9.54 0.22 2.02
N VAL A 152 -9.25 -0.81 1.23
CA VAL A 152 -9.75 -2.18 1.47
C VAL A 152 -9.20 -2.74 2.78
N CYS A 153 -7.92 -2.58 3.06
CA CYS A 153 -7.32 -2.99 4.33
C CYS A 153 -7.97 -2.25 5.52
N SER A 154 -8.16 -0.93 5.39
CA SER A 154 -8.82 -0.13 6.42
C SER A 154 -10.26 -0.57 6.66
N ALA A 155 -11.03 -0.82 5.60
CA ALA A 155 -12.40 -1.32 5.68
C ALA A 155 -12.46 -2.71 6.36
N THR A 156 -11.51 -3.60 6.03
CA THR A 156 -11.41 -4.94 6.61
C THR A 156 -11.13 -4.92 8.11
N ILE A 157 -10.16 -4.09 8.53
CA ILE A 157 -9.82 -3.89 9.95
C ILE A 157 -11.02 -3.26 10.67
N GLY A 158 -11.70 -2.30 10.05
CA GLY A 158 -12.90 -1.66 10.59
C GLY A 158 -14.08 -2.62 10.76
N ALA A 159 -14.32 -3.49 9.79
CA ALA A 159 -15.41 -4.48 9.79
C ALA A 159 -15.20 -5.57 10.85
N THR A 160 -13.93 -5.88 11.18
CA THR A 160 -13.58 -6.95 12.14
C THR A 160 -13.14 -6.43 13.50
N LYS A 161 -13.26 -5.12 13.78
CA LYS A 161 -12.80 -4.48 15.02
C LYS A 161 -13.37 -5.10 16.31
N ASN A 162 -14.58 -5.64 16.25
CA ASN A 162 -15.29 -6.26 17.37
C ASN A 162 -15.15 -7.80 17.39
N CYS A 163 -14.46 -8.38 16.41
CA CYS A 163 -14.20 -9.80 16.31
C CYS A 163 -12.95 -10.17 17.13
N THR A 164 -12.73 -11.47 17.33
CA THR A 164 -11.50 -11.98 17.94
C THR A 164 -10.26 -11.68 17.09
N LYS A 165 -9.08 -11.63 17.70
CA LYS A 165 -7.81 -11.45 16.95
C LYS A 165 -7.61 -12.54 15.88
N SER A 166 -8.07 -13.78 16.11
CA SER A 166 -7.99 -14.85 15.11
C SER A 166 -8.85 -14.55 13.88
N GLU A 167 -10.08 -14.05 14.08
CA GLU A 167 -10.98 -13.66 12.99
C GLU A 167 -10.45 -12.44 12.22
N GLN A 168 -9.90 -11.44 12.93
CA GLN A 168 -9.23 -10.30 12.29
C GLN A 168 -8.07 -10.75 11.40
N LYS A 169 -7.20 -11.64 11.90
CA LYS A 169 -6.09 -12.19 11.12
C LYS A 169 -6.58 -12.98 9.90
N LYS A 170 -7.65 -13.78 10.04
CA LYS A 170 -8.24 -14.51 8.90
C LYS A 170 -8.80 -13.59 7.83
N ALA A 171 -9.54 -12.55 8.22
CA ALA A 171 -10.10 -11.58 7.28
C ALA A 171 -9.01 -10.82 6.52
N LEU A 172 -7.98 -10.35 7.24
CA LEU A 172 -6.85 -9.67 6.61
C LEU A 172 -6.02 -10.63 5.74
N ALA A 173 -5.87 -11.89 6.13
CA ALA A 173 -5.20 -12.91 5.31
C ALA A 173 -5.93 -13.12 3.98
N ALA A 174 -7.26 -13.14 3.95
CA ALA A 174 -8.03 -13.25 2.71
C ALA A 174 -7.78 -12.05 1.78
N VAL A 175 -7.72 -10.84 2.32
CA VAL A 175 -7.35 -9.64 1.55
C VAL A 175 -5.92 -9.74 1.02
N PHE A 176 -4.96 -10.24 1.82
CA PHE A 176 -3.58 -10.42 1.38
C PHE A 176 -3.42 -11.51 0.32
N ARG A 177 -4.22 -12.58 0.35
CA ARG A 177 -4.27 -13.58 -0.72
C ARG A 177 -4.84 -12.99 -2.01
N TYR A 178 -5.92 -12.21 -1.91
CA TYR A 178 -6.47 -11.48 -3.04
C TYR A 178 -5.46 -10.47 -3.62
N LEU A 179 -4.74 -9.76 -2.74
CA LEU A 179 -3.67 -8.85 -3.15
C LEU A 179 -2.53 -9.59 -3.85
N ALA A 180 -2.11 -10.75 -3.34
CA ALA A 180 -1.06 -11.57 -3.98
C ALA A 180 -1.46 -11.97 -5.41
N ARG A 181 -2.72 -12.39 -5.61
CA ARG A 181 -3.29 -12.68 -6.95
C ARG A 181 -3.34 -11.40 -7.80
N THR A 182 -3.75 -10.28 -7.23
CA THR A 182 -3.82 -8.97 -7.90
C THR A 182 -2.45 -8.43 -8.31
N LEU A 183 -1.38 -8.77 -7.60
CA LEU A 183 -0.03 -8.31 -7.95
C LEU A 183 0.68 -9.23 -8.95
N HIS A 184 0.10 -10.40 -9.23
CA HIS A 184 0.66 -11.33 -10.20
C HIS A 184 0.44 -10.82 -11.64
N VAL A 185 1.51 -10.74 -12.42
CA VAL A 185 1.48 -10.29 -13.81
C VAL A 185 1.91 -11.43 -14.73
N ASP A 186 1.01 -11.80 -15.64
CA ASP A 186 1.35 -12.64 -16.79
C ASP A 186 1.89 -11.73 -17.90
N VAL A 187 3.20 -11.79 -18.12
CA VAL A 187 3.92 -10.93 -19.07
C VAL A 187 3.42 -11.15 -20.50
N GLU A 188 3.12 -12.40 -20.89
CA GLU A 188 2.64 -12.68 -22.24
C GLU A 188 1.25 -12.11 -22.48
N GLN A 189 0.37 -12.18 -21.48
CA GLN A 189 -0.97 -11.60 -21.58
C GLN A 189 -0.92 -10.08 -21.67
N VAL A 190 -0.06 -9.44 -20.87
CA VAL A 190 0.15 -7.99 -20.92
C VAL A 190 0.65 -7.57 -22.30
N GLN A 191 1.67 -8.24 -22.84
CA GLN A 191 2.23 -7.94 -24.15
C GLN A 191 1.24 -8.16 -25.32
N LYS A 192 0.25 -9.06 -25.16
CA LYS A 192 -0.79 -9.32 -26.16
C LYS A 192 -1.96 -8.31 -26.09
N LYS A 193 -2.32 -7.87 -24.88
CA LYS A 193 -3.54 -7.08 -24.63
C LYS A 193 -3.29 -5.58 -24.53
N LEU A 194 -2.11 -5.18 -24.06
CA LEU A 194 -1.78 -3.78 -23.80
C LEU A 194 -0.74 -3.27 -24.82
N PRO A 195 -0.66 -1.94 -25.00
CA PRO A 195 0.34 -1.32 -25.87
C PRO A 195 1.77 -1.76 -25.51
N PRO A 196 2.70 -1.78 -26.49
CA PRO A 196 4.11 -2.01 -26.19
C PRO A 196 4.63 -0.88 -25.28
N GLY A 197 5.59 -1.21 -24.42
CA GLY A 197 6.21 -0.23 -23.53
C GLY A 197 5.62 -0.13 -22.13
N VAL A 198 4.54 -0.85 -21.82
CA VAL A 198 3.93 -0.83 -20.49
C VAL A 198 4.90 -1.40 -19.43
N THR A 199 5.14 -0.62 -18.37
CA THR A 199 5.99 -1.01 -17.24
C THR A 199 5.21 -1.19 -15.96
N VAL A 200 4.06 -0.52 -15.82
CA VAL A 200 3.15 -0.68 -14.68
C VAL A 200 1.71 -0.73 -15.19
N ILE A 201 0.98 -1.75 -14.72
CA ILE A 201 -0.46 -1.87 -14.89
C ILE A 201 -1.17 -1.52 -13.58
N GLU A 202 -2.34 -0.91 -13.70
CA GLU A 202 -3.24 -0.61 -12.60
C GLU A 202 -4.39 -1.61 -12.56
N ARG A 203 -4.78 -2.01 -11.34
CA ARG A 203 -5.98 -2.80 -11.06
C ARG A 203 -6.77 -2.12 -9.95
N ASP A 204 -7.91 -1.48 -10.28
CA ASP A 204 -8.83 -0.86 -9.32
C ASP A 204 -9.59 -1.94 -8.54
N ILE A 205 -9.06 -2.35 -7.38
CA ILE A 205 -9.65 -3.45 -6.60
C ILE A 205 -10.95 -3.03 -5.90
N ARG A 206 -11.19 -1.73 -5.70
CA ARG A 206 -12.39 -1.24 -5.01
C ARG A 206 -13.65 -1.67 -5.75
N ARG A 207 -13.63 -1.63 -7.09
CA ARG A 207 -14.77 -2.04 -7.92
C ARG A 207 -15.15 -3.51 -7.78
N THR A 208 -14.26 -4.32 -7.20
CA THR A 208 -14.37 -5.78 -7.22
C THR A 208 -14.63 -6.35 -5.83
N ILE A 209 -13.94 -5.85 -4.80
CA ILE A 209 -14.01 -6.43 -3.44
C ILE A 209 -14.49 -5.48 -2.36
N MET A 210 -14.65 -4.18 -2.62
CA MET A 210 -15.03 -3.23 -1.56
C MET A 210 -16.42 -3.51 -0.99
N ASP A 211 -17.40 -3.79 -1.85
CA ASP A 211 -18.78 -4.10 -1.42
C ASP A 211 -18.85 -5.41 -0.62
N ILE A 212 -17.99 -6.38 -0.96
CA ILE A 212 -17.88 -7.65 -0.23
C ILE A 212 -17.32 -7.38 1.18
N VAL A 213 -16.23 -6.62 1.29
CA VAL A 213 -15.61 -6.28 2.57
C VAL A 213 -16.57 -5.49 3.49
N HIS A 214 -17.44 -4.65 2.91
CA HIS A 214 -18.47 -3.94 3.66
C HIS A 214 -19.71 -4.78 4.02
N SER A 215 -19.84 -6.00 3.50
CA SER A 215 -20.99 -6.84 3.80
C SER A 215 -20.92 -7.44 5.20
N ASP A 216 -22.09 -7.58 5.86
CA ASP A 216 -22.18 -8.19 7.19
C ASP A 216 -21.72 -9.66 7.22
N GLY A 217 -21.74 -10.34 6.06
CA GLY A 217 -21.32 -11.73 5.93
C GLY A 217 -19.80 -11.93 5.84
N PHE A 218 -19.05 -10.89 5.50
CA PHE A 218 -17.60 -11.02 5.26
C PHE A 218 -16.80 -11.45 6.50
N PRO A 219 -17.03 -10.90 7.71
CA PRO A 219 -16.34 -11.39 8.91
C PRO A 219 -16.55 -12.88 9.19
N GLY A 220 -17.73 -13.42 8.83
CA GLY A 220 -18.08 -14.83 9.01
C GLY A 220 -17.55 -15.76 7.91
N ASN A 221 -17.23 -15.23 6.73
CA ASN A 221 -16.68 -16.01 5.61
C ASN A 221 -15.72 -15.16 4.75
N PRO A 222 -14.52 -14.82 5.26
CA PRO A 222 -13.59 -13.97 4.54
C PRO A 222 -12.99 -14.64 3.29
N ASP A 223 -12.93 -15.98 3.28
CA ASP A 223 -12.39 -16.77 2.17
C ASP A 223 -13.22 -16.65 0.89
N ILE A 224 -14.39 -16.00 0.93
CA ILE A 224 -15.15 -15.63 -0.27
C ILE A 224 -14.27 -14.87 -1.29
N LEU A 225 -13.29 -14.07 -0.82
CA LEU A 225 -12.36 -13.32 -1.68
C LEU A 225 -11.47 -14.23 -2.54
N ASP A 226 -11.24 -15.48 -2.14
CA ASP A 226 -10.43 -16.42 -2.92
C ASP A 226 -11.11 -16.81 -4.24
N ASN A 227 -12.43 -16.62 -4.35
CA ASN A 227 -13.22 -16.95 -5.54
C ASN A 227 -13.62 -15.71 -6.37
N VAL A 228 -13.26 -14.51 -5.92
CA VAL A 228 -13.58 -13.29 -6.67
C VAL A 228 -12.58 -13.11 -7.82
N ASP A 229 -13.09 -12.71 -8.98
CA ASP A 229 -12.29 -12.38 -10.15
C ASP A 229 -11.37 -11.17 -9.88
N LEU A 230 -10.31 -11.04 -10.67
CA LEU A 230 -9.42 -9.89 -10.58
C LEU A 230 -9.93 -8.74 -11.47
N PRO A 231 -9.63 -7.47 -11.13
CA PRO A 231 -9.95 -6.34 -12.00
C PRO A 231 -9.20 -6.44 -13.33
N ASN A 232 -9.70 -5.74 -14.35
CA ASN A 232 -9.00 -5.60 -15.63
C ASN A 232 -7.67 -4.83 -15.48
N ASP A 233 -6.76 -5.10 -16.40
CA ASP A 233 -5.49 -4.38 -16.49
C ASP A 233 -5.70 -3.03 -17.19
N GLU A 234 -5.35 -1.94 -16.52
CA GLU A 234 -5.30 -0.59 -17.09
C GLU A 234 -3.84 -0.10 -17.16
N VAL A 235 -3.50 0.74 -18.15
CA VAL A 235 -2.12 1.25 -18.27
C VAL A 235 -1.88 2.34 -17.22
N ALA A 236 -0.98 2.10 -16.28
CA ALA A 236 -0.61 3.08 -15.25
C ALA A 236 0.69 3.82 -15.60
N ASN A 237 1.65 3.12 -16.20
CA ASN A 237 2.93 3.72 -16.63
C ASN A 237 3.53 3.00 -17.84
N MET A 238 4.28 3.76 -18.63
CA MET A 238 5.06 3.26 -19.76
C MET A 238 6.53 3.64 -19.62
N ALA A 239 7.40 2.90 -20.30
CA ALA A 239 8.80 3.22 -20.43
C ALA A 239 9.01 4.52 -21.22
N VAL A 240 10.10 5.22 -20.92
CA VAL A 240 10.49 6.44 -21.64
C VAL A 240 10.66 6.13 -23.14
N GLY A 241 10.08 6.97 -24.00
CA GLY A 241 10.10 6.79 -25.46
C GLY A 241 8.95 5.96 -26.02
N TYR A 242 8.06 5.45 -25.16
CA TYR A 242 6.77 4.88 -25.57
C TYR A 242 5.66 5.89 -25.26
N GLU A 243 4.78 6.14 -26.22
CA GLU A 243 3.61 7.00 -26.06
C GLU A 243 2.33 6.21 -26.32
N TRP A 244 1.33 6.46 -25.48
CA TRP A 244 0.00 5.93 -25.67
C TRP A 244 -0.76 6.94 -26.53
N ILE A 245 -0.87 6.65 -27.83
CA ILE A 245 -1.72 7.44 -28.72
C ILE A 245 -3.15 7.03 -28.40
N ILE A 246 -3.90 7.91 -27.74
CA ILE A 246 -5.36 7.80 -27.68
C ILE A 246 -5.86 8.01 -29.11
N VAL A 247 -6.29 6.94 -29.76
CA VAL A 247 -6.97 6.99 -31.07
C VAL A 247 -8.47 7.15 -30.85
#